data_AF-A0A7W3T899-F1
#
_entry.id   AF-A0A7W3T899-F1
#
_cell.length_a   1.000
_cell.length_b   1.000
_cell.length_c   1.000
_cell.angle_alpha   90.00
_cell.angle_beta   90.00
_cell.angle_gamma   90.00
#
_symmetry.space_group_name_H-M   'P 1'
#
loop_
_entity.id
_entity.type
_entity.pdbx_description
1 polymer ?
#
loop_
_entity_poly.entity_id
_entity_poly.type
_entity_poly.pdbx_seq_one_letter_code
_entity_poly.pdbx_strand_id
1 'polypeptide(L)'
;MPSPRASGSGGTPEDPAHAYVRLRVLRAALDAGRPPRIAGREFPLFSRLPPRRPGGLFPRVIGLRLLPGAEGIGEPERELDAAAPATRAAFVLRHLEGLPPESVRRLLEEAEVGENVARAAVRAADALAGRLLDEGGEGAGTPGSPPSGTVPVPDPCVLRAGPTDLLRRRRRTRTALLSAGGLALIAGLMAVQPGGGGSRAPGATAADPSLLLRAEAGAWERAGRLDFTSWPARGPAARDRELLGRVLAAWTSPDSRVTISTTRGTDPGPPAGPPRLLYAGEVDGAVVVLMHDGLRLMRYAEAAGAGGGPAVLDLARTDGAHSALASAVVLNRGEGTVRYLTAPWVSSAVVRELREAGDEGRPVAVDAHGATEALPTPAGDTECGAYPVLEFTGADTADPGPHTVADLGELTPVLLTSGGPGAGAGDVPDERVREVWAPTACHLSTLAGSGVRTVAVWEFARQELPGDGRSAGWVCTRADTWRTAGSRTLVQFQPPGSTEGAGSG
;
A
#
# COMPACT_ATOMS: atom_id res chain seq x y z
N MET A 1 -64.26 -4.17 27.50
CA MET A 1 -63.05 -4.12 28.34
C MET A 1 -61.84 -4.09 27.42
N PRO A 2 -60.83 -3.25 27.73
CA PRO A 2 -59.78 -2.87 26.78
C PRO A 2 -58.67 -3.93 26.69
N SER A 3 -58.07 -4.01 25.50
CA SER A 3 -56.95 -4.89 25.14
C SER A 3 -55.70 -4.67 26.02
N PRO A 4 -54.91 -5.72 26.29
CA PRO A 4 -53.66 -5.60 27.02
C PRO A 4 -52.61 -4.88 26.18
N ARG A 5 -51.86 -4.00 26.86
CA ARG A 5 -50.74 -3.23 26.34
C ARG A 5 -49.64 -4.15 25.81
N ALA A 6 -49.13 -3.84 24.62
CA ALA A 6 -47.89 -4.39 24.11
C ALA A 6 -46.73 -3.89 24.99
N SER A 7 -46.15 -4.80 25.77
CA SER A 7 -44.85 -4.59 26.41
C SER A 7 -43.77 -4.68 25.34
N GLY A 8 -42.96 -3.63 25.24
CA GLY A 8 -41.91 -3.47 24.24
C GLY A 8 -40.83 -4.55 24.28
N SER A 9 -40.30 -4.82 23.09
CA SER A 9 -39.11 -5.57 22.71
C SER A 9 -38.17 -5.98 23.85
N GLY A 10 -38.29 -7.24 24.28
CA GLY A 10 -37.24 -7.92 25.03
C GLY A 10 -36.05 -8.17 24.11
N GLY A 11 -34.96 -7.43 24.31
CA GLY A 11 -33.65 -7.83 23.81
C GLY A 11 -33.28 -9.19 24.37
N THR A 12 -32.67 -10.02 23.55
CA THR A 12 -32.12 -11.32 23.93
C THR A 12 -31.35 -11.20 25.25
N PRO A 13 -31.56 -12.09 26.25
CA PRO A 13 -30.80 -12.04 27.48
C PRO A 13 -29.31 -12.14 27.15
N GLU A 14 -28.56 -11.13 27.55
CA GLU A 14 -27.12 -11.06 27.34
C GLU A 14 -26.45 -12.27 28.00
N ASP A 15 -25.51 -12.90 27.30
CA ASP A 15 -24.72 -14.01 27.85
C ASP A 15 -24.06 -13.54 29.16
N PRO A 16 -24.31 -14.21 30.30
CA PRO A 16 -23.73 -13.83 31.59
C PRO A 16 -22.21 -13.81 31.58
N ALA A 17 -21.57 -14.63 30.73
CA ALA A 17 -20.12 -14.59 30.55
C ALA A 17 -19.66 -13.29 29.88
N HIS A 18 -20.37 -12.85 28.84
CA HIS A 18 -20.11 -11.60 28.14
C HIS A 18 -20.33 -10.39 29.06
N ALA A 19 -21.43 -10.37 29.81
CA ALA A 19 -21.74 -9.32 30.77
C ALA A 19 -20.64 -9.18 31.85
N TYR A 20 -20.15 -10.31 32.37
CA TYR A 20 -19.05 -10.33 33.34
C TYR A 20 -17.75 -9.76 32.75
N VAL A 21 -17.37 -10.20 31.54
CA VAL A 21 -16.16 -9.71 30.85
C VAL A 21 -16.27 -8.22 30.56
N ARG A 22 -17.42 -7.75 30.05
CA ARG A 22 -17.67 -6.32 29.79
C ARG A 22 -17.47 -5.49 31.05
N LEU A 23 -18.07 -5.90 32.17
CA LEU A 23 -17.92 -5.17 33.44
C LEU A 23 -16.46 -5.15 33.93
N ARG A 24 -15.73 -6.25 33.78
CA ARG A 24 -14.29 -6.33 34.14
C ARG A 24 -13.43 -5.41 33.28
N VAL A 25 -13.68 -5.37 31.97
CA VAL A 25 -12.98 -4.48 31.03
C VAL A 25 -13.32 -3.02 31.32
N LEU A 26 -14.59 -2.71 31.57
CA LEU A 26 -15.05 -1.36 31.92
C LEU A 26 -14.36 -0.83 33.17
N ARG A 27 -14.30 -1.62 34.25
CA ARG A 27 -13.59 -1.25 35.48
C ARG A 27 -12.10 -0.99 35.23
N ALA A 28 -11.43 -1.89 34.51
CA ALA A 28 -10.01 -1.74 34.18
C ALA A 28 -9.73 -0.48 33.34
N ALA A 29 -10.60 -0.16 32.39
CA ALA A 29 -10.49 1.03 31.55
C ALA A 29 -10.70 2.33 32.35
N LEU A 30 -11.69 2.36 33.24
CA LEU A 30 -11.95 3.51 34.11
C LEU A 30 -10.81 3.72 35.12
N ASP A 31 -10.25 2.65 35.68
CA ASP A 31 -9.10 2.72 36.59
C ASP A 31 -7.84 3.23 35.89
N ALA A 32 -7.60 2.84 34.63
CA ALA A 32 -6.48 3.36 33.84
C ALA A 32 -6.57 4.88 33.57
N GLY A 33 -7.81 5.42 33.59
CA GLY A 33 -8.09 6.85 33.43
C GLY A 33 -8.08 7.68 34.72
N ARG A 34 -7.93 7.06 35.90
CA ARG A 34 -7.92 7.80 37.19
C ARG A 34 -6.58 8.52 37.41
N PRO A 35 -6.59 9.76 37.95
CA PRO A 35 -5.38 10.45 38.34
C PRO A 35 -4.63 9.65 39.43
N PRO A 36 -3.28 9.67 39.43
CA PRO A 36 -2.52 8.93 40.43
C PRO A 36 -2.84 9.45 41.84
N ARG A 37 -3.24 8.54 42.73
CA ARG A 37 -3.37 8.81 44.17
C ARG A 37 -2.00 8.64 44.82
N ILE A 38 -1.48 9.70 45.40
CA ILE A 38 -0.27 9.64 46.25
C ILE A 38 -0.72 9.99 47.67
N ALA A 39 -0.49 9.08 48.61
CA ALA A 39 -0.86 9.25 50.03
C ALA A 39 -2.34 9.64 50.27
N GLY A 40 -3.28 9.02 49.54
CA GLY A 40 -4.72 9.22 49.74
C GLY A 40 -5.30 10.53 49.21
N ARG A 41 -4.50 11.40 48.59
CA ARG A 41 -4.95 12.64 47.93
C ARG A 41 -4.85 12.54 46.41
N GLU A 42 -5.87 13.06 45.73
CA GLU A 42 -5.91 13.15 44.28
C GLU A 42 -5.14 14.40 43.83
N PHE A 43 -4.15 14.23 42.94
CA PHE A 43 -3.34 15.34 42.44
C PHE A 43 -3.73 15.68 40.99
N PRO A 44 -4.60 16.67 40.76
CA PRO A 44 -5.10 17.02 39.43
C PRO A 44 -4.02 17.60 38.50
N LEU A 45 -2.87 18.06 39.03
CA LEU A 45 -1.77 18.56 38.21
C LEU A 45 -1.13 17.46 37.34
N PHE A 46 -1.23 16.20 37.75
CA PHE A 46 -0.70 15.04 37.01
C PHE A 46 -1.70 14.43 36.03
N SER A 47 -2.91 14.99 35.91
CA SER A 47 -3.92 14.57 34.91
C SER A 47 -3.52 14.93 33.47
N ARG A 48 -2.54 15.82 33.30
CA ARG A 48 -1.94 16.21 31.99
C ARG A 48 -0.79 15.31 31.55
N LEU A 49 -0.40 14.32 32.36
CA LEU A 49 0.51 13.26 31.91
C LEU A 49 -0.30 12.20 31.15
N PRO A 50 0.27 11.57 30.11
CA PRO A 50 -0.43 10.54 29.36
C PRO A 50 -0.93 9.46 30.33
N PRO A 51 -2.13 8.92 30.13
CA PRO A 51 -2.72 7.94 31.02
C PRO A 51 -1.74 6.78 31.24
N ARG A 52 -1.76 6.20 32.44
CA ARG A 52 -1.07 4.94 32.69
C ARG A 52 -1.64 3.93 31.70
N ARG A 53 -0.92 3.69 30.60
CA ARG A 53 -1.23 2.61 29.67
C ARG A 53 -1.42 1.35 30.52
N PRO A 54 -2.50 0.57 30.34
CA PRO A 54 -2.74 -0.64 31.12
C PRO A 54 -1.46 -1.47 31.09
N GLY A 55 -0.76 -1.45 32.22
CA GLY A 55 0.58 -1.99 32.33
C GLY A 55 0.44 -3.49 32.42
N GLY A 56 0.58 -4.19 31.30
CA GLY A 56 0.70 -5.64 31.30
C GLY A 56 0.17 -6.38 30.10
N LEU A 57 -0.65 -5.76 29.22
CA LEU A 57 -1.38 -6.52 28.19
C LEU A 57 -0.87 -6.35 26.76
N PHE A 58 0.21 -5.58 26.53
CA PHE A 58 0.80 -5.45 25.20
C PHE A 58 2.32 -5.57 25.25
N PRO A 59 2.93 -6.37 24.34
CA PRO A 59 4.38 -6.54 24.29
C PRO A 59 5.05 -5.20 24.07
N ARG A 60 5.90 -4.80 25.02
CA ARG A 60 6.70 -3.57 24.94
C ARG A 60 7.94 -3.85 24.12
N VAL A 61 7.87 -3.66 22.81
CA VAL A 61 9.07 -3.65 21.97
C VAL A 61 9.76 -2.29 22.13
N ILE A 62 10.94 -2.27 22.74
CA ILE A 62 11.77 -1.06 22.82
C ILE A 62 12.12 -0.65 21.38
N GLY A 63 11.70 0.55 20.95
CA GLY A 63 12.01 1.06 19.61
C GLY A 63 10.80 1.29 18.71
N LEU A 64 9.66 0.64 18.97
CA LEU A 64 8.45 0.71 18.13
C LEU A 64 7.24 1.25 18.90
N ARG A 65 6.48 2.14 18.27
CA ARG A 65 5.18 2.64 18.74
C ARG A 65 4.12 2.18 17.75
N LEU A 66 3.22 1.30 18.18
CA LEU A 66 2.02 0.95 17.43
C LEU A 66 0.95 2.03 17.66
N LEU A 67 0.34 2.50 16.57
CA LEU A 67 -0.74 3.48 16.54
C LEU A 67 -1.89 2.87 15.74
N PRO A 68 -3.15 2.93 16.20
CA PRO A 68 -4.28 2.56 15.36
C PRO A 68 -4.30 3.44 14.08
N GLY A 69 -4.66 2.84 12.94
CA GLY A 69 -4.65 3.50 11.64
C GLY A 69 -5.81 4.49 11.51
N ALA A 70 -5.58 5.76 11.83
CA ALA A 70 -6.54 6.83 11.54
C ALA A 70 -6.33 7.34 10.10
N GLU A 71 -7.07 6.81 9.13
CA GLU A 71 -7.35 7.54 7.89
C GLU A 71 -8.59 8.42 8.14
N GLY A 72 -8.39 9.74 8.23
CA GLY A 72 -9.48 10.72 8.18
C GLY A 72 -10.21 11.08 9.49
N ILE A 73 -9.79 10.61 10.66
CA ILE A 73 -10.55 10.77 11.94
C ILE A 73 -9.76 11.39 13.09
N GLY A 74 -8.82 12.29 12.76
CA GLY A 74 -8.03 12.99 13.77
C GLY A 74 -8.84 13.91 14.69
N GLU A 75 -10.07 14.26 14.32
CA GLU A 75 -10.97 15.14 15.08
C GLU A 75 -11.83 14.37 16.11
N PRO A 76 -12.58 13.31 15.74
CA PRO A 76 -13.29 12.48 16.72
C PRO A 76 -12.37 11.81 17.74
N GLU A 77 -11.16 11.40 17.33
CA GLU A 77 -10.17 10.85 18.25
C GLU A 77 -9.69 11.90 19.27
N ARG A 78 -9.47 13.15 18.84
CA ARG A 78 -9.11 14.27 19.73
C ARG A 78 -10.26 14.65 20.67
N GLU A 79 -11.49 14.68 20.18
CA GLU A 79 -12.66 14.98 21.03
C GLU A 79 -12.88 13.92 22.11
N LEU A 80 -12.74 12.64 21.75
CA LEU A 80 -12.81 11.52 22.69
C LEU A 80 -11.65 11.55 23.69
N ASP A 81 -10.43 11.84 23.24
CA ASP A 81 -9.26 11.99 24.12
C ASP A 81 -9.43 13.13 25.13
N ALA A 82 -10.06 14.24 24.72
CA ALA A 82 -10.37 15.37 25.59
C ALA A 82 -11.54 15.11 26.56
N ALA A 83 -12.42 14.16 26.25
CA ALA A 83 -13.57 13.82 27.08
C ALA A 83 -13.18 13.16 28.41
N ALA A 84 -14.05 13.28 29.42
CA ALA A 84 -13.87 12.60 30.70
C ALA A 84 -13.89 11.06 30.51
N PRO A 85 -13.16 10.28 31.33
CA PRO A 85 -13.11 8.82 31.20
C PRO A 85 -14.49 8.14 31.21
N ALA A 86 -15.39 8.59 32.07
CA ALA A 86 -16.76 8.07 32.14
C ALA A 86 -17.57 8.40 30.88
N THR A 87 -17.36 9.57 30.28
CA THR A 87 -18.00 9.99 29.02
C THR A 87 -17.53 9.13 27.85
N ARG A 88 -16.23 8.85 27.74
CA ARG A 88 -15.70 7.92 26.73
C ARG A 88 -16.31 6.53 26.86
N ALA A 89 -16.36 6.00 28.08
CA ALA A 89 -16.95 4.69 28.35
C ALA A 89 -18.44 4.65 27.98
N ALA A 90 -19.19 5.69 28.35
CA ALA A 90 -20.59 5.83 27.99
C ALA A 90 -20.79 5.90 26.47
N PHE A 91 -19.92 6.61 25.75
CA PHE A 91 -19.96 6.74 24.29
C PHE A 91 -19.80 5.38 23.59
N VAL A 92 -18.81 4.59 23.99
CA VAL A 92 -18.58 3.24 23.44
C VAL A 92 -19.77 2.33 23.70
N LEU A 93 -20.22 2.24 24.95
CA LEU A 93 -21.35 1.37 25.32
C LEU A 93 -22.64 1.77 24.61
N ARG A 94 -22.89 3.08 24.46
CA ARG A 94 -24.14 3.62 23.90
C ARG A 94 -24.18 3.56 22.37
N HIS A 95 -23.11 4.02 21.71
CA HIS A 95 -23.11 4.27 20.25
C HIS A 95 -22.35 3.21 19.45
N LEU A 96 -21.43 2.47 20.08
CA LEU A 96 -20.70 1.39 19.39
C LEU A 96 -21.26 0.01 19.74
N GLU A 97 -21.59 -0.22 21.01
CA GLU A 97 -22.24 -1.47 21.45
C GLU A 97 -23.78 -1.40 21.40
N GLY A 98 -24.35 -0.23 21.12
CA GLY A 98 -25.80 -0.07 20.92
C GLY A 98 -26.65 -0.26 22.17
N LEU A 99 -26.07 -0.23 23.37
CA LEU A 99 -26.81 -0.43 24.62
C LEU A 99 -27.80 0.72 24.87
N PRO A 100 -28.96 0.44 25.48
CA PRO A 100 -29.89 1.50 25.87
C PRO A 100 -29.31 2.33 27.02
N PRO A 101 -29.66 3.62 27.13
CA PRO A 101 -29.04 4.56 28.06
C PRO A 101 -29.15 4.12 29.53
N GLU A 102 -30.24 3.45 29.90
CA GLU A 102 -30.42 2.92 31.26
C GLU A 102 -29.53 1.72 31.57
N SER A 103 -29.20 0.90 30.57
CA SER A 103 -28.23 -0.19 30.75
C SER A 103 -26.81 0.35 30.86
N VAL A 104 -26.46 1.37 30.08
CA VAL A 104 -25.15 2.05 30.19
C VAL A 104 -24.99 2.67 31.58
N ARG A 105 -26.03 3.35 32.07
CA ARG A 105 -26.02 3.95 33.41
C ARG A 105 -25.81 2.89 34.50
N ARG A 106 -26.55 1.78 34.46
CA ARG A 106 -26.38 0.67 35.42
C ARG A 106 -24.97 0.09 35.38
N LEU A 107 -24.41 -0.15 34.19
CA LEU A 107 -23.06 -0.68 34.04
C LEU A 107 -21.98 0.27 34.59
N LEU A 108 -22.15 1.59 34.41
CA LEU A 108 -21.25 2.58 35.00
C LEU A 108 -21.35 2.62 36.53
N GLU A 109 -22.56 2.55 37.07
CA GLU A 109 -22.80 2.46 38.52
C GLU A 109 -22.18 1.17 39.11
N GLU A 110 -22.35 0.03 38.45
CA GLU A 110 -21.71 -1.24 38.79
C GLU A 110 -20.18 -1.18 38.68
N ALA A 111 -19.65 -0.29 37.84
CA ALA A 111 -18.22 0.02 37.74
C ALA A 111 -17.75 1.09 38.75
N GLU A 112 -18.54 1.37 39.79
CA GLU A 112 -18.24 2.31 40.88
C GLU A 112 -18.16 3.78 40.42
N VAL A 113 -18.83 4.13 39.32
CA VAL A 113 -19.06 5.52 38.94
C VAL A 113 -20.30 6.02 39.68
N GLY A 114 -20.18 7.11 40.44
CA GLY A 114 -21.32 7.66 41.19
C GLY A 114 -22.51 7.98 40.28
N GLU A 115 -23.74 7.71 40.75
CA GLU A 115 -25.00 7.84 39.98
C GLU A 115 -25.14 9.17 39.23
N ASN A 116 -24.79 10.28 39.87
CA ASN A 116 -24.84 11.62 39.25
C ASN A 116 -23.84 11.75 38.09
N VAL A 117 -22.66 11.15 38.24
CA VAL A 117 -21.60 11.15 37.22
C VAL A 117 -21.97 10.21 36.07
N ALA A 118 -22.56 9.05 36.36
CA ALA A 118 -23.05 8.12 35.34
C ALA A 118 -24.14 8.77 34.46
N ARG A 119 -25.11 9.45 35.08
CA ARG A 119 -26.14 10.23 34.35
C ARG A 119 -25.56 11.36 33.50
N ALA A 120 -24.57 12.09 34.05
CA ALA A 120 -23.89 13.14 33.30
C ALA A 120 -23.07 12.58 32.13
N ALA A 121 -22.43 11.42 32.31
CA ALA A 121 -21.60 10.77 31.29
C ALA A 121 -22.43 10.30 30.09
N VAL A 122 -23.60 9.69 30.32
CA VAL A 122 -24.50 9.27 29.22
C VAL A 122 -24.98 10.48 28.42
N ARG A 123 -25.44 11.55 29.09
CA ARG A 123 -25.86 12.79 28.39
C ARG A 123 -24.72 13.44 27.60
N ALA A 124 -23.52 13.47 28.18
CA ALA A 124 -22.34 14.02 27.52
C ALA A 124 -21.90 13.17 26.31
N ALA A 125 -22.10 11.85 26.36
CA ALA A 125 -21.85 10.94 25.25
C ALA A 125 -22.83 11.16 24.10
N ASP A 126 -24.13 11.27 24.38
CA ASP A 126 -25.16 11.56 23.36
C ASP A 126 -24.89 12.93 22.69
N ALA A 127 -24.50 13.95 23.47
CA ALA A 127 -24.13 15.27 22.94
C ALA A 127 -22.85 15.25 22.10
N LEU A 128 -21.86 14.42 22.46
CA LEU A 128 -20.65 14.21 21.69
C LEU A 128 -20.98 13.51 20.35
N ALA A 129 -21.83 12.49 20.36
CA ALA A 129 -22.27 11.82 19.14
C ALA A 129 -23.00 12.76 18.18
N GLY A 130 -23.86 13.65 18.70
CA GLY A 130 -24.53 14.66 17.89
C GLY A 130 -23.55 15.57 17.13
N ARG A 131 -22.51 16.08 17.80
CA ARG A 131 -21.49 16.92 17.15
C ARG A 131 -20.70 16.18 16.07
N LEU A 132 -20.30 14.95 16.37
CA LEU A 132 -19.52 14.12 15.43
C LEU A 132 -20.32 13.68 14.20
N LEU A 133 -21.66 13.68 14.27
CA LEU A 133 -22.53 13.35 13.13
C LEU A 133 -22.93 14.57 12.29
N ASP A 134 -23.04 15.77 12.90
CA ASP A 134 -23.37 17.02 12.18
C ASP A 134 -22.21 17.54 11.31
N GLU A 135 -20.95 17.28 11.69
CA GLU A 135 -19.77 17.72 10.91
C GLU A 135 -19.55 16.91 9.61
N GLY A 136 -20.31 15.83 9.40
CA GLY A 136 -20.23 14.95 8.23
C GLY A 136 -21.26 15.19 7.12
N GLY A 137 -22.13 16.20 7.22
CA GLY A 137 -23.30 16.34 6.34
C GLY A 137 -23.61 17.74 5.83
N GLU A 138 -22.95 18.19 4.76
CA GLU A 138 -23.60 19.10 3.80
C GLU A 138 -24.63 18.30 2.98
N GLY A 139 -25.82 18.11 3.54
CA GLY A 139 -26.92 17.42 2.88
C GLY A 139 -28.19 17.46 3.71
N ALA A 140 -29.10 18.36 3.35
CA ALA A 140 -30.37 18.60 4.02
C ALA A 140 -31.13 17.31 4.37
N GLY A 141 -31.28 17.04 5.67
CA GLY A 141 -32.12 15.99 6.22
C GLY A 141 -33.22 16.58 7.11
N THR A 142 -34.47 16.28 6.76
CA THR A 142 -35.71 16.63 7.48
C THR A 142 -35.66 16.33 8.99
N PRO A 143 -36.19 17.22 9.86
CA PRO A 143 -36.27 16.94 11.29
C PRO A 143 -37.30 15.84 11.57
N GLY A 144 -36.86 14.68 12.05
CA GLY A 144 -37.76 13.61 12.52
C GLY A 144 -37.27 12.17 12.35
N SER A 145 -36.17 11.93 11.62
CA SER A 145 -35.60 10.58 11.50
C SER A 145 -34.56 10.32 12.59
N PRO A 146 -34.53 9.13 13.24
CA PRO A 146 -33.47 8.77 14.16
C PRO A 146 -32.12 8.76 13.39
N PRO A 147 -31.02 9.27 13.98
CA PRO A 147 -29.73 9.27 13.31
C PRO A 147 -29.25 7.82 13.12
N SER A 148 -29.31 7.32 11.88
CA SER A 148 -28.71 6.04 11.47
C SER A 148 -27.28 6.22 10.93
N GLY A 149 -26.58 7.27 11.34
CA GLY A 149 -25.16 7.43 11.07
C GLY A 149 -24.33 6.64 12.06
N THR A 150 -23.56 5.66 11.58
CA THR A 150 -22.55 4.97 12.39
C THR A 150 -21.37 5.93 12.58
N VAL A 151 -21.01 6.22 13.84
CA VAL A 151 -19.80 7.01 14.13
C VAL A 151 -18.59 6.27 13.53
N PRO A 152 -17.78 6.90 12.66
CA PRO A 152 -16.59 6.27 12.10
C PRO A 152 -15.54 6.11 13.22
N VAL A 153 -15.43 4.91 13.77
CA VAL A 153 -14.38 4.55 14.74
C VAL A 153 -13.25 3.85 13.99
N PRO A 154 -11.97 4.15 14.30
CA PRO A 154 -10.84 3.46 13.69
C PRO A 154 -10.96 1.95 13.90
N ASP A 155 -10.74 1.17 12.85
CA ASP A 155 -10.69 -0.30 12.95
C ASP A 155 -9.51 -0.69 13.86
N PRO A 156 -9.77 -1.34 15.03
CA PRO A 156 -8.72 -1.75 15.96
C PRO A 156 -7.78 -2.82 15.37
N CYS A 157 -8.15 -3.46 14.25
CA CYS A 157 -7.32 -4.43 13.54
C CYS A 157 -6.24 -3.78 12.66
N VAL A 158 -6.30 -2.47 12.43
CA VAL A 158 -5.33 -1.73 11.62
C VAL A 158 -4.35 -1.01 12.53
N LEU A 159 -3.11 -1.52 12.64
CA LEU A 159 -2.04 -0.92 13.42
C LEU A 159 -0.90 -0.42 12.52
N ARG A 160 -0.56 0.87 12.63
CA ARG A 160 0.66 1.45 12.06
C ARG A 160 1.81 1.36 13.07
N ALA A 161 2.95 0.85 12.61
CA ALA A 161 4.19 0.86 13.37
C ALA A 161 5.00 2.13 13.05
N GLY A 162 5.22 2.98 14.06
CA GLY A 162 6.08 4.16 13.97
C GLY A 162 7.33 4.03 14.84
N PRO A 163 8.46 4.66 14.46
CA PRO A 163 9.66 4.68 15.29
C PRO A 163 9.40 5.43 16.60
N THR A 164 9.99 4.97 17.70
CA THR A 164 9.87 5.66 19.00
C THR A 164 10.56 7.03 19.02
N ASP A 165 10.02 7.94 19.83
CA ASP A 165 10.40 9.35 20.00
C ASP A 165 11.84 9.58 20.56
N LEU A 166 12.65 8.53 20.69
CA LEU A 166 14.04 8.60 21.12
C LEU A 166 14.91 9.39 20.13
N LEU A 167 14.61 9.28 18.83
CA LEU A 167 15.27 10.07 17.78
C LEU A 167 14.88 11.55 17.83
N ARG A 168 13.66 11.87 18.24
CA ARG A 168 13.18 13.26 18.37
C ARG A 168 13.74 13.93 19.63
N ARG A 169 13.92 13.19 20.72
CA ARG A 169 14.58 13.70 21.94
C ARG A 169 16.07 13.97 21.72
N ARG A 170 16.75 13.12 20.94
CA ARG A 170 18.16 13.33 20.53
C ARG A 170 18.33 14.41 19.46
N ARG A 171 17.32 14.63 18.61
CA ARG A 171 17.27 15.78 17.69
C ARG A 171 16.97 17.09 18.43
N ARG A 172 16.06 17.12 19.41
CA ARG A 172 15.77 18.33 20.21
C ARG A 172 16.96 18.82 21.04
N THR A 173 17.77 17.92 21.60
CA THR A 173 19.01 18.31 22.29
C THR A 173 20.09 18.81 21.32
N ARG A 174 20.17 18.24 20.11
CA ARG A 174 21.08 18.73 19.05
C ARG A 174 20.63 20.05 18.41
N THR A 175 19.32 20.31 18.28
CA THR A 175 18.80 21.58 17.75
C THR A 175 18.99 22.74 18.72
N ALA A 176 18.99 22.50 20.03
CA ALA A 176 19.32 23.53 21.02
C ALA A 176 20.78 24.02 20.86
N LEU A 177 21.72 23.10 20.64
CA LEU A 177 23.14 23.44 20.42
C LEU A 177 23.39 24.11 19.05
N LEU A 178 22.66 23.74 18.01
CA LEU A 178 22.79 24.36 16.68
C LEU A 178 22.12 25.73 16.56
N SER A 179 21.09 26.01 17.38
CA SER A 179 20.42 27.32 17.40
C SER A 179 21.30 28.46 17.93
N ALA A 180 22.28 28.15 18.79
CA ALA A 180 23.25 29.14 19.26
C ALA A 180 24.32 29.49 18.19
N GLY A 181 24.69 28.53 17.33
CA GLY A 181 25.63 28.77 16.22
C GLY A 181 24.99 29.42 15.00
N GLY A 182 23.72 29.12 14.72
CA GLY A 182 22.99 29.66 13.58
C GLY A 182 22.72 31.16 13.65
N LEU A 183 22.48 31.72 14.85
CA LEU A 183 22.25 33.16 15.01
C LEU A 183 23.49 34.01 14.70
N ALA A 184 24.70 33.48 14.95
CA ALA A 184 25.96 34.17 14.64
C ALA A 184 26.28 34.16 13.13
N LEU A 185 25.89 33.11 12.42
CA LEU A 185 26.08 32.99 10.97
C LEU A 185 25.07 33.82 10.17
N ILE A 186 23.83 33.96 10.64
CA ILE A 186 22.81 34.80 9.98
C ILE A 186 23.16 36.31 10.09
N ALA A 187 23.78 36.73 11.19
CA ALA A 187 24.26 38.12 11.34
C ALA A 187 25.45 38.44 10.40
N GLY A 188 26.30 37.46 10.08
CA GLY A 188 27.41 37.63 9.14
C GLY A 188 26.98 37.63 7.67
N LEU A 189 25.93 36.90 7.33
CA LEU A 189 25.48 36.75 5.93
C LEU A 189 24.65 37.94 5.41
N MET A 190 24.13 38.80 6.30
CA MET A 190 23.41 40.03 5.90
C MET A 190 24.36 41.17 5.45
N ALA A 191 25.68 40.97 5.49
CA ALA A 191 26.67 41.96 5.07
C ALA A 191 27.13 41.81 3.60
N VAL A 192 26.64 40.82 2.85
CA VAL A 192 27.01 40.62 1.44
C VAL A 192 25.75 40.31 0.62
N GLN A 193 25.18 41.34 -0.03
CA GLN A 193 24.32 41.11 -1.19
C GLN A 193 25.20 40.91 -2.43
N PRO A 194 24.82 39.98 -3.29
CA PRO A 194 24.40 40.43 -4.61
C PRO A 194 23.15 39.73 -5.14
N GLY A 195 22.32 40.53 -5.83
CA GLY A 195 21.81 40.25 -7.17
C GLY A 195 20.84 39.08 -7.40
N GLY A 196 19.56 39.45 -7.52
CA GLY A 196 18.48 38.88 -8.34
C GLY A 196 18.64 37.50 -9.02
N GLY A 197 17.71 36.60 -8.71
CA GLY A 197 17.37 35.44 -9.53
C GLY A 197 15.87 35.13 -9.38
N GLY A 198 15.11 35.27 -10.48
CA GLY A 198 13.67 35.05 -10.50
C GLY A 198 13.30 33.61 -10.12
N SER A 199 12.29 33.47 -9.25
CA SER A 199 11.73 32.18 -8.86
C SER A 199 11.02 31.56 -10.06
N ARG A 200 11.59 30.51 -10.65
CA ARG A 200 10.91 29.70 -11.67
C ARG A 200 9.76 28.93 -11.01
N ALA A 201 8.60 28.93 -11.65
CA ALA A 201 7.47 28.10 -11.22
C ALA A 201 7.90 26.61 -11.17
N PRO A 202 7.38 25.80 -10.22
CA PRO A 202 7.81 24.41 -10.00
C PRO A 202 7.82 23.52 -11.25
N GLY A 203 6.92 23.77 -12.22
CA GLY A 203 6.86 23.02 -13.49
C GLY A 203 7.96 23.39 -14.50
N ALA A 204 8.54 24.59 -14.44
CA ALA A 204 9.55 25.02 -15.40
C ALA A 204 10.89 24.29 -15.22
N THR A 205 11.20 23.84 -14.00
CA THR A 205 12.40 23.03 -13.72
C THR A 205 12.23 21.56 -14.13
N ALA A 206 11.00 21.06 -14.12
CA ALA A 206 10.68 19.69 -14.54
C ALA A 206 10.83 19.51 -16.06
N ALA A 207 10.63 20.58 -16.85
CA ALA A 207 10.75 20.56 -18.30
C ALA A 207 12.19 20.71 -18.85
N ASP A 208 13.18 21.00 -18.00
CA ASP A 208 14.55 21.28 -18.44
C ASP A 208 15.38 19.97 -18.55
N PRO A 209 15.78 19.55 -19.77
CA PRO A 209 16.56 18.32 -19.96
C PRO A 209 17.95 18.37 -19.35
N SER A 210 18.49 19.55 -19.04
CA SER A 210 19.78 19.71 -18.36
C SER A 210 19.71 19.40 -16.86
N LEU A 211 18.51 19.40 -16.28
CA LEU A 211 18.27 19.12 -14.86
C LEU A 211 17.88 17.66 -14.59
N LEU A 212 17.80 16.81 -15.62
CA LEU A 212 17.48 15.38 -15.49
C LEU A 212 18.43 14.69 -14.51
N LEU A 213 17.85 13.98 -13.54
CA LEU A 213 18.61 13.20 -12.58
C LEU A 213 19.18 11.94 -13.25
N ARG A 214 20.43 11.60 -12.92
CA ARG A 214 21.13 10.42 -13.44
C ARG A 214 21.87 9.76 -12.28
N ALA A 215 21.65 8.47 -12.05
CA ALA A 215 22.48 7.76 -11.08
C ALA A 215 23.84 7.47 -11.72
N GLU A 216 24.90 7.49 -10.90
CA GLU A 216 26.21 7.00 -11.33
C GLU A 216 26.13 5.52 -11.67
N ALA A 217 26.96 5.07 -12.62
CA ALA A 217 27.15 3.64 -12.83
C ALA A 217 27.62 2.99 -11.52
N GLY A 218 27.01 1.87 -11.13
CA GLY A 218 27.31 1.19 -9.87
C GLY A 218 26.74 1.85 -8.61
N ALA A 219 25.96 2.94 -8.71
CA ALA A 219 25.35 3.57 -7.53
C ALA A 219 24.45 2.62 -6.72
N TRP A 220 23.83 1.65 -7.40
CA TRP A 220 23.00 0.62 -6.80
C TRP A 220 23.77 -0.29 -5.83
N GLU A 221 25.06 -0.54 -6.05
CA GLU A 221 25.89 -1.42 -5.19
C GLU A 221 26.06 -0.87 -3.77
N ARG A 222 25.92 0.45 -3.61
CA ARG A 222 26.03 1.15 -2.32
C ARG A 222 24.69 1.71 -1.84
N ALA A 223 23.62 1.47 -2.57
CA ALA A 223 22.31 2.00 -2.23
C ALA A 223 21.74 1.24 -1.03
N GLY A 224 21.21 1.96 -0.04
CA GLY A 224 20.51 1.34 1.09
C GLY A 224 19.14 0.76 0.73
N ARG A 225 18.66 1.03 -0.50
CA ARG A 225 17.44 0.46 -1.08
C ARG A 225 17.66 0.27 -2.58
N LEU A 226 17.31 -0.91 -3.08
CA LEU A 226 17.30 -1.20 -4.51
C LEU A 226 15.91 -0.91 -5.08
N ASP A 227 15.81 0.11 -5.93
CA ASP A 227 14.61 0.51 -6.64
C ASP A 227 14.95 1.40 -7.85
N PHE A 228 13.95 1.98 -8.51
CA PHE A 228 14.16 2.88 -9.65
C PHE A 228 15.02 4.12 -9.36
N THR A 229 15.21 4.49 -8.09
CA THR A 229 16.04 5.65 -7.73
C THR A 229 17.54 5.35 -7.82
N SER A 230 17.94 4.08 -7.79
CA SER A 230 19.34 3.65 -7.92
C SER A 230 19.71 3.19 -9.33
N TRP A 231 18.76 3.21 -10.27
CA TRP A 231 19.01 2.85 -11.67
C TRP A 231 19.86 3.91 -12.39
N PRO A 232 20.95 3.50 -13.08
CA PRO A 232 21.69 4.38 -13.97
C PRO A 232 20.92 4.64 -15.27
N ALA A 233 21.19 5.77 -15.92
CA ALA A 233 20.65 6.04 -17.25
C ALA A 233 21.35 5.16 -18.29
N ARG A 234 20.59 4.36 -19.04
CA ARG A 234 21.09 3.44 -20.07
C ARG A 234 20.50 3.73 -21.46
N GLY A 235 21.01 3.04 -22.48
CA GLY A 235 20.55 3.16 -23.87
C GLY A 235 21.37 4.14 -24.72
N PRO A 236 21.43 3.93 -26.06
CA PRO A 236 22.28 4.72 -26.95
C PRO A 236 21.91 6.21 -27.01
N ALA A 237 20.64 6.55 -26.82
CA ALA A 237 20.11 7.91 -26.90
C ALA A 237 20.03 8.60 -25.52
N ALA A 238 20.62 8.02 -24.46
CA ALA A 238 20.57 8.57 -23.11
C ALA A 238 21.13 10.01 -22.98
N ARG A 239 21.93 10.46 -23.95
CA ARG A 239 22.53 11.81 -23.99
C ARG A 239 21.93 12.72 -25.06
N ASP A 240 20.96 12.26 -25.83
CA ASP A 240 20.29 13.05 -26.86
C ASP A 240 19.41 14.12 -26.20
N ARG A 241 19.90 15.35 -26.13
CA ARG A 241 19.18 16.45 -25.48
C ARG A 241 17.94 16.89 -26.25
N GLU A 242 17.91 16.70 -27.56
CA GLU A 242 16.78 17.09 -28.39
C GLU A 242 15.60 16.13 -28.17
N LEU A 243 15.88 14.81 -28.19
CA LEU A 243 14.93 13.78 -27.80
C LEU A 243 14.42 14.01 -26.37
N LEU A 244 15.33 14.18 -25.40
CA LEU A 244 14.95 14.34 -24.00
C LEU A 244 14.13 15.61 -23.75
N GLY A 245 14.45 16.72 -24.42
CA GLY A 245 13.67 17.95 -24.36
C GLY A 245 12.26 17.77 -24.93
N ARG A 246 12.13 17.07 -26.05
CA ARG A 246 10.82 16.75 -26.65
C ARG A 246 9.97 15.86 -25.75
N VAL A 247 10.56 14.83 -25.15
CA VAL A 247 9.86 13.93 -24.22
C VAL A 247 9.39 14.67 -22.96
N LEU A 248 10.24 15.56 -22.40
CA LEU A 248 9.83 16.38 -21.26
C LEU A 248 8.72 17.37 -21.62
N ALA A 249 8.73 17.94 -22.83
CA ALA A 249 7.64 18.76 -23.33
C ALA A 249 6.34 17.94 -23.46
N ALA A 250 6.41 16.72 -24.01
CA ALA A 250 5.26 15.82 -24.14
C ALA A 250 4.65 15.45 -22.78
N TRP A 251 5.46 15.31 -21.72
CA TRP A 251 4.96 15.02 -20.38
C TRP A 251 4.42 16.27 -19.67
N THR A 252 5.10 17.42 -19.81
CA THR A 252 4.74 18.64 -19.06
C THR A 252 3.64 19.46 -19.71
N SER A 253 3.50 19.39 -21.03
CA SER A 253 2.52 20.12 -21.83
C SER A 253 2.18 19.31 -23.09
N PRO A 254 1.45 18.17 -22.92
CA PRO A 254 1.09 17.30 -24.03
C PRO A 254 0.27 18.04 -25.08
N ASP A 255 0.59 17.81 -26.36
CA ASP A 255 -0.22 18.27 -27.48
C ASP A 255 -1.12 17.14 -28.01
N SER A 256 -1.93 17.44 -29.03
CA SER A 256 -2.88 16.47 -29.60
C SER A 256 -2.25 15.25 -30.29
N ARG A 257 -0.92 15.22 -30.48
CA ARG A 257 -0.19 14.08 -31.05
C ARG A 257 0.21 13.06 -30.00
N VAL A 258 0.17 13.42 -28.71
CA VAL A 258 0.56 12.55 -27.60
C VAL A 258 -0.67 11.89 -27.01
N THR A 259 -0.74 10.57 -27.13
CA THR A 259 -1.78 9.77 -26.46
C THR A 259 -1.27 9.38 -25.07
N ILE A 260 -1.94 9.86 -24.03
CA ILE A 260 -1.58 9.53 -22.64
C ILE A 260 -2.39 8.32 -22.18
N SER A 261 -1.70 7.32 -21.66
CA SER A 261 -2.28 6.17 -20.97
C SER A 261 -1.79 6.14 -19.53
N THR A 262 -2.65 5.73 -18.60
CA THR A 262 -2.31 5.65 -17.18
C THR A 262 -2.75 4.32 -16.59
N THR A 263 -1.86 3.63 -15.89
CA THR A 263 -2.28 2.57 -14.95
C THR A 263 -3.30 3.16 -13.98
N ARG A 264 -4.36 2.40 -13.66
CA ARG A 264 -5.45 2.85 -12.80
C ARG A 264 -4.96 3.45 -11.47
N GLY A 265 -5.38 4.68 -11.19
CA GLY A 265 -5.01 5.41 -9.97
C GLY A 265 -3.65 6.12 -10.05
N THR A 266 -3.09 6.27 -11.25
CA THR A 266 -1.89 7.08 -11.50
C THR A 266 -2.32 8.47 -11.95
N ASP A 267 -1.74 9.51 -11.35
CA ASP A 267 -1.97 10.88 -11.78
C ASP A 267 -1.38 11.11 -13.19
N PRO A 268 -2.12 11.67 -14.16
CA PRO A 268 -1.59 11.97 -15.50
C PRO A 268 -0.79 13.29 -15.56
N GLY A 269 -0.74 14.05 -14.46
CA GLY A 269 -0.11 15.35 -14.40
C GLY A 269 1.41 15.34 -14.64
N PRO A 270 2.01 16.54 -14.82
CA PRO A 270 3.46 16.68 -14.98
C PRO A 270 4.22 16.17 -13.75
N PRO A 271 5.51 15.86 -13.88
CA PRO A 271 6.32 15.49 -12.73
C PRO A 271 6.53 16.71 -11.82
N ALA A 272 6.55 16.47 -10.50
CA ALA A 272 6.67 17.52 -9.48
C ALA A 272 8.06 18.20 -9.45
N GLY A 273 9.05 17.60 -10.12
CA GLY A 273 10.41 18.10 -10.23
C GLY A 273 11.17 17.38 -11.36
N PRO A 274 12.47 17.62 -11.52
CA PRO A 274 13.27 16.99 -12.56
C PRO A 274 13.25 15.46 -12.41
N PRO A 275 12.75 14.72 -13.42
CA PRO A 275 12.68 13.27 -13.32
C PRO A 275 14.07 12.64 -13.53
N ARG A 276 14.20 11.39 -13.09
CA ARG A 276 15.39 10.56 -13.32
C ARG A 276 15.28 9.86 -14.66
N LEU A 277 16.32 9.95 -15.49
CA LEU A 277 16.41 9.17 -16.72
C LEU A 277 16.85 7.74 -16.40
N LEU A 278 16.08 6.76 -16.89
CA LEU A 278 16.37 5.33 -16.76
C LEU A 278 16.87 4.74 -18.08
N TYR A 279 16.22 5.10 -19.19
CA TYR A 279 16.59 4.61 -20.52
C TYR A 279 16.21 5.60 -21.62
N ALA A 280 17.03 5.68 -22.67
CA ALA A 280 16.61 6.24 -23.94
C ALA A 280 17.32 5.52 -25.11
N GLY A 281 16.56 5.05 -26.09
CA GLY A 281 17.09 4.31 -27.23
C GLY A 281 16.00 3.84 -28.18
N GLU A 282 16.41 3.28 -29.31
CA GLU A 282 15.50 2.63 -30.25
C GLU A 282 15.29 1.16 -29.85
N VAL A 283 14.03 0.72 -29.81
CA VAL A 283 13.60 -0.64 -29.46
C VAL A 283 12.49 -1.05 -30.43
N ASP A 284 12.72 -2.11 -31.20
CA ASP A 284 11.77 -2.66 -32.19
C ASP A 284 11.16 -1.58 -33.12
N GLY A 285 12.00 -0.68 -33.65
CA GLY A 285 11.57 0.39 -34.56
C GLY A 285 10.84 1.55 -33.89
N ALA A 286 10.85 1.64 -32.56
CA ALA A 286 10.32 2.77 -31.79
C ALA A 286 11.43 3.44 -30.96
N VAL A 287 11.45 4.77 -30.91
CA VAL A 287 12.28 5.52 -29.96
C VAL A 287 11.57 5.53 -28.61
N VAL A 288 12.17 4.87 -27.62
CA VAL A 288 11.62 4.70 -26.28
C VAL A 288 12.45 5.48 -25.26
N VAL A 289 11.77 6.21 -24.38
CA VAL A 289 12.39 6.88 -23.23
C VAL A 289 11.66 6.50 -21.96
N LEU A 290 12.40 6.03 -20.95
CA LEU A 290 11.90 5.73 -19.61
C LEU A 290 12.45 6.73 -18.60
N MET A 291 11.55 7.33 -17.82
CA MET A 291 11.90 8.22 -16.71
C MET A 291 11.14 7.85 -15.43
N HIS A 292 11.67 8.26 -14.28
CA HIS A 292 11.04 8.08 -12.97
C HIS A 292 11.04 9.39 -12.17
N ASP A 293 9.88 9.86 -11.72
CA ASP A 293 9.75 11.14 -10.99
C ASP A 293 9.84 11.00 -9.46
N GLY A 294 10.03 9.78 -8.96
CA GLY A 294 10.04 9.47 -7.53
C GLY A 294 8.82 8.67 -7.06
N LEU A 295 7.71 8.74 -7.80
CA LEU A 295 6.46 8.04 -7.51
C LEU A 295 5.92 7.23 -8.69
N ARG A 296 6.28 7.61 -9.91
CA ARG A 296 5.77 7.07 -11.16
C ARG A 296 6.90 6.80 -12.15
N LEU A 297 6.75 5.75 -12.92
CA LEU A 297 7.41 5.57 -14.20
C LEU A 297 6.63 6.28 -15.30
N MET A 298 7.36 6.91 -16.21
CA MET A 298 6.87 7.41 -17.48
C MET A 298 7.62 6.69 -18.59
N ARG A 299 6.86 6.16 -19.55
CA ARG A 299 7.36 5.61 -20.80
C ARG A 299 6.84 6.46 -21.96
N TYR A 300 7.75 7.02 -22.73
CA TYR A 300 7.44 7.65 -24.00
C TYR A 300 7.85 6.71 -25.14
N ALA A 301 7.01 6.59 -26.17
CA ALA A 301 7.35 5.87 -27.39
C ALA A 301 6.82 6.60 -28.62
N GLU A 302 7.68 6.80 -29.62
CA GLU A 302 7.33 7.28 -30.96
C GLU A 302 7.94 6.37 -32.01
N ALA A 303 7.36 6.29 -33.21
CA ALA A 303 7.96 5.53 -34.31
C ALA A 303 9.35 6.11 -34.67
N ALA A 304 10.32 5.23 -34.94
CA ALA A 304 11.65 5.65 -35.33
C ALA A 304 11.61 6.51 -36.62
N GLY A 305 12.40 7.57 -36.65
CA GLY A 305 12.42 8.52 -37.77
C GLY A 305 11.22 9.48 -37.84
N ALA A 306 10.23 9.37 -36.94
CA ALA A 306 9.05 10.25 -36.97
C ALA A 306 9.34 11.70 -36.53
N GLY A 307 10.43 11.94 -35.80
CA GLY A 307 10.88 13.30 -35.44
C GLY A 307 9.84 14.13 -34.69
N GLY A 308 9.11 13.52 -33.74
CA GLY A 308 7.96 14.15 -33.06
C GLY A 308 6.62 13.94 -33.77
N GLY A 309 6.43 12.79 -34.43
CA GLY A 309 5.12 12.34 -34.90
C GLY A 309 4.19 11.91 -33.76
N PRO A 310 3.13 11.12 -34.04
CA PRO A 310 2.29 10.53 -33.01
C PRO A 310 3.13 9.74 -32.00
N ALA A 311 2.85 9.97 -30.72
CA ALA A 311 3.58 9.34 -29.63
C ALA A 311 2.61 8.84 -28.56
N VAL A 312 3.05 7.82 -27.82
CA VAL A 312 2.35 7.31 -26.64
C VAL A 312 3.16 7.67 -25.40
N LEU A 313 2.47 8.12 -24.37
CA LEU A 313 3.03 8.38 -23.06
C LEU A 313 2.27 7.55 -22.03
N ASP A 314 2.91 6.50 -21.52
CA ASP A 314 2.36 5.62 -20.49
C ASP A 314 2.88 6.03 -19.12
N LEU A 315 1.98 6.19 -18.16
CA LEU A 315 2.32 6.47 -16.76
C LEU A 315 1.87 5.31 -15.88
N ALA A 316 2.81 4.76 -15.11
CA ALA A 316 2.52 3.75 -14.12
C ALA A 316 3.10 4.12 -12.77
N ARG A 317 2.32 3.86 -11.73
CA ARG A 317 2.71 4.13 -10.37
C ARG A 317 3.68 3.07 -9.84
N THR A 318 4.68 3.50 -9.09
CA THR A 318 5.77 2.65 -8.57
C THR A 318 6.09 2.97 -7.11
N ASP A 319 5.14 3.57 -6.38
CA ASP A 319 5.35 3.96 -5.00
C ASP A 319 5.60 2.75 -4.09
N GLY A 320 6.72 2.77 -3.37
CA GLY A 320 7.11 1.67 -2.49
C GLY A 320 7.60 0.41 -3.22
N ALA A 321 7.91 0.48 -4.52
CA ALA A 321 8.59 -0.61 -5.22
C ALA A 321 9.92 -0.95 -4.52
N HIS A 322 10.08 -2.20 -4.12
CA HIS A 322 11.33 -2.76 -3.60
C HIS A 322 12.09 -3.49 -4.72
N SER A 323 13.23 -4.09 -4.37
CA SER A 323 14.13 -4.86 -5.25
C SER A 323 13.38 -5.64 -6.34
N ALA A 324 12.56 -6.62 -5.93
CA ALA A 324 11.84 -7.50 -6.86
C ALA A 324 10.85 -6.75 -7.78
N LEU A 325 10.04 -5.83 -7.24
CA LEU A 325 9.10 -5.04 -8.06
C LEU A 325 9.80 -4.06 -8.99
N ALA A 326 11.03 -3.67 -8.67
CA ALA A 326 11.83 -2.75 -9.45
C ALA A 326 12.90 -3.45 -10.29
N SER A 327 12.79 -4.77 -10.53
CA SER A 327 13.78 -5.55 -11.27
C SER A 327 13.56 -5.58 -12.79
N ALA A 328 12.35 -5.26 -13.26
CA ALA A 328 12.04 -5.21 -14.68
C ALA A 328 10.94 -4.19 -14.99
N VAL A 329 11.03 -3.54 -16.15
CA VAL A 329 10.01 -2.62 -16.69
C VAL A 329 9.85 -2.86 -18.18
N VAL A 330 8.64 -2.75 -18.71
CA VAL A 330 8.40 -2.93 -20.15
C VAL A 330 8.99 -1.76 -20.95
N LEU A 331 9.83 -2.07 -21.93
CA LEU A 331 10.35 -1.11 -22.91
C LEU A 331 9.41 -0.97 -24.09
N ASN A 332 8.95 -2.09 -24.65
CA ASN A 332 8.05 -2.08 -25.78
C ASN A 332 7.22 -3.36 -25.84
N ARG A 333 6.03 -3.25 -26.42
CA ARG A 333 5.22 -4.40 -26.86
C ARG A 333 4.95 -4.27 -28.35
N GLY A 334 5.12 -5.37 -29.07
CA GLY A 334 4.89 -5.50 -30.50
C GLY A 334 3.93 -6.66 -30.79
N GLU A 335 4.04 -7.24 -31.99
CA GLU A 335 3.23 -8.37 -32.47
C GLU A 335 3.43 -9.63 -31.58
N GLY A 336 2.68 -9.73 -30.47
CA GLY A 336 2.76 -10.85 -29.53
C GLY A 336 4.06 -10.93 -28.73
N THR A 337 4.87 -9.86 -28.75
CA THR A 337 6.18 -9.83 -28.07
C THR A 337 6.33 -8.65 -27.13
N VAL A 338 7.17 -8.82 -26.12
CA VAL A 338 7.54 -7.81 -25.14
C VAL A 338 9.05 -7.78 -24.95
N ARG A 339 9.60 -6.58 -24.75
CA ARG A 339 10.97 -6.40 -24.25
C ARG A 339 10.95 -5.71 -22.92
N TYR A 340 11.81 -6.15 -22.02
CA TYR A 340 11.99 -5.55 -20.70
C TYR A 340 13.33 -4.83 -20.62
N LEU A 341 13.37 -3.77 -19.82
CA LEU A 341 14.59 -3.25 -19.24
C LEU A 341 14.77 -3.86 -17.87
N THR A 342 15.87 -4.59 -17.66
CA THR A 342 16.20 -5.19 -16.37
C THR A 342 16.91 -4.20 -15.45
N ALA A 343 16.77 -4.39 -14.15
CA ALA A 343 17.51 -3.60 -13.17
C ALA A 343 19.01 -3.88 -13.23
N PRO A 344 19.86 -2.92 -12.84
CA PRO A 344 21.32 -3.10 -12.89
C PRO A 344 21.85 -4.19 -11.95
N TRP A 345 21.07 -4.63 -10.95
CA TRP A 345 21.43 -5.73 -10.05
C TRP A 345 20.96 -7.10 -10.56
N VAL A 346 20.21 -7.20 -11.66
CA VAL A 346 19.80 -8.50 -12.21
C VAL A 346 21.01 -9.17 -12.83
N SER A 347 21.39 -10.33 -12.29
CA SER A 347 22.55 -11.12 -12.74
C SER A 347 22.17 -12.17 -13.78
N SER A 348 20.94 -12.67 -13.74
CA SER A 348 20.42 -13.65 -14.69
C SER A 348 18.91 -13.49 -14.85
N ALA A 349 18.43 -13.79 -16.05
CA ALA A 349 17.02 -13.82 -16.38
C ALA A 349 16.69 -15.08 -17.19
N VAL A 350 15.56 -15.69 -16.88
CA VAL A 350 15.04 -16.93 -17.50
C VAL A 350 13.58 -16.68 -17.85
N VAL A 351 13.13 -17.15 -19.01
CA VAL A 351 11.69 -17.19 -19.34
C VAL A 351 11.19 -18.61 -19.17
N ARG A 352 10.04 -18.76 -18.51
CA ARG A 352 9.37 -20.03 -18.25
C ARG A 352 7.92 -19.98 -18.71
N GLU A 353 7.36 -21.13 -19.04
CA GLU A 353 5.92 -21.31 -19.24
C GLU A 353 5.23 -21.58 -17.89
N LEU A 354 4.44 -20.62 -17.41
CA LEU A 354 3.80 -20.74 -16.10
C LEU A 354 2.79 -21.90 -16.05
N ARG A 355 2.19 -22.28 -17.18
CA ARG A 355 1.24 -23.39 -17.28
C ARG A 355 1.90 -24.77 -17.16
N GLU A 356 3.21 -24.85 -17.33
CA GLU A 356 3.96 -26.10 -17.30
C GLU A 356 4.82 -26.14 -16.05
N ALA A 357 4.32 -26.78 -14.98
CA ALA A 357 5.00 -26.78 -13.68
C ALA A 357 6.47 -27.26 -13.77
N GLY A 358 6.72 -28.25 -14.62
CA GLY A 358 8.04 -28.84 -14.86
C GLY A 358 8.90 -28.13 -15.91
N ASP A 359 8.48 -26.98 -16.46
CA ASP A 359 9.32 -26.25 -17.42
C ASP A 359 10.60 -25.74 -16.74
N GLU A 360 11.75 -26.17 -17.26
CA GLU A 360 13.08 -25.79 -16.77
C GLU A 360 13.48 -24.37 -17.20
N GLY A 361 12.73 -23.78 -18.13
CA GLY A 361 12.93 -22.42 -18.61
C GLY A 361 14.14 -22.28 -19.53
N ARG A 362 14.18 -21.18 -20.28
CA ARG A 362 15.33 -20.82 -21.12
C ARG A 362 15.98 -19.52 -20.66
N PRO A 363 17.32 -19.42 -20.69
CA PRO A 363 18.00 -18.15 -20.46
C PRO A 363 17.49 -17.07 -21.43
N VAL A 364 17.41 -15.84 -20.92
CA VAL A 364 17.05 -14.65 -21.68
C VAL A 364 18.31 -13.85 -21.97
N ALA A 365 18.55 -13.56 -23.25
CA ALA A 365 19.62 -12.66 -23.63
C ALA A 365 19.31 -11.22 -23.20
N VAL A 366 20.30 -10.55 -22.58
CA VAL A 366 20.22 -9.15 -22.18
C VAL A 366 21.37 -8.38 -22.84
N ASP A 367 21.06 -7.26 -23.48
CA ASP A 367 22.04 -6.45 -24.17
C ASP A 367 22.89 -5.58 -23.22
N ALA A 368 23.87 -4.86 -23.78
CA ALA A 368 24.76 -3.99 -23.02
C ALA A 368 24.05 -2.81 -22.33
N HIS A 369 22.78 -2.54 -22.65
CA HIS A 369 21.95 -1.50 -22.06
C HIS A 369 20.90 -2.05 -21.09
N GLY A 370 20.89 -3.35 -20.84
CA GLY A 370 19.95 -4.02 -19.95
C GLY A 370 18.61 -4.38 -20.60
N ALA A 371 18.47 -4.23 -21.92
CA ALA A 371 17.25 -4.62 -22.62
C ALA A 371 17.27 -6.12 -22.94
N THR A 372 16.17 -6.81 -22.71
CA THR A 372 16.03 -8.22 -23.10
C THR A 372 15.92 -8.36 -24.62
N GLU A 373 16.19 -9.56 -25.13
CA GLU A 373 15.62 -10.01 -26.40
C GLU A 373 14.09 -9.93 -26.38
N ALA A 374 13.46 -10.01 -27.56
CA ALA A 374 12.01 -10.07 -27.66
C ALA A 374 11.50 -11.39 -27.07
N LEU A 375 10.59 -11.30 -26.11
CA LEU A 375 9.98 -12.45 -25.44
C LEU A 375 8.50 -12.55 -25.83
N PRO A 376 7.92 -13.74 -25.93
CA PRO A 376 6.47 -13.87 -26.08
C PRO A 376 5.75 -13.23 -24.89
N THR A 377 4.57 -12.64 -25.11
CA THR A 377 3.73 -12.06 -24.04
C THR A 377 2.31 -12.58 -24.13
N PRO A 378 1.66 -12.93 -23.00
CA PRO A 378 0.23 -13.24 -22.96
C PRO A 378 -0.65 -11.97 -22.97
N ALA A 379 -0.03 -10.77 -22.88
CA ALA A 379 -0.77 -9.52 -22.78
C ALA A 379 -1.50 -9.21 -24.09
N GLY A 380 -2.83 -9.12 -24.02
CA GLY A 380 -3.69 -8.88 -25.18
C GLY A 380 -4.22 -10.15 -25.84
N ASP A 381 -3.74 -11.32 -25.44
CA ASP A 381 -4.26 -12.59 -25.91
C ASP A 381 -5.62 -12.90 -25.26
N THR A 382 -6.56 -13.35 -26.09
CA THR A 382 -7.90 -13.74 -25.64
C THR A 382 -7.99 -15.24 -25.32
N GLU A 383 -7.05 -16.02 -25.86
CA GLU A 383 -6.91 -17.45 -25.59
C GLU A 383 -5.70 -17.67 -24.67
N CYS A 384 -5.88 -18.51 -23.65
CA CYS A 384 -4.77 -18.93 -22.82
C CYS A 384 -4.17 -20.22 -23.41
N GLY A 385 -3.32 -20.08 -24.43
CA GLY A 385 -2.53 -21.19 -24.98
C GLY A 385 -1.20 -21.37 -24.24
N ALA A 386 -0.52 -20.25 -24.00
CA ALA A 386 0.75 -20.13 -23.30
C ALA A 386 0.67 -18.97 -22.30
N TYR A 387 1.48 -19.01 -21.26
CA TYR A 387 1.59 -17.97 -20.24
C TYR A 387 3.07 -17.80 -19.83
N PRO A 388 3.90 -17.19 -20.69
CA PRO A 388 5.30 -16.99 -20.41
C PRO A 388 5.49 -15.98 -19.26
N VAL A 389 6.39 -16.30 -18.34
CA VAL A 389 6.79 -15.46 -17.21
C VAL A 389 8.29 -15.25 -17.22
N LEU A 390 8.72 -14.08 -16.74
CA LEU A 390 10.13 -13.74 -16.60
C LEU A 390 10.56 -13.98 -15.16
N GLU A 391 11.56 -14.82 -14.97
CA GLU A 391 12.21 -15.07 -13.69
C GLU A 391 13.57 -14.38 -13.69
N PHE A 392 13.91 -13.67 -12.60
CA PHE A 392 15.21 -13.06 -12.45
C PHE A 392 15.84 -13.38 -11.11
N THR A 393 17.16 -13.48 -11.12
CA THR A 393 18.01 -13.58 -9.93
C THR A 393 18.80 -12.28 -9.82
N GLY A 394 18.79 -11.70 -8.62
CA GLY A 394 19.51 -10.48 -8.30
C GLY A 394 20.86 -10.76 -7.65
N ALA A 395 21.75 -9.79 -7.75
CA ALA A 395 22.98 -9.71 -6.97
C ALA A 395 22.75 -9.16 -5.55
N ASP A 396 21.49 -8.88 -5.15
CA ASP A 396 21.16 -8.45 -3.80
C ASP A 396 21.33 -9.62 -2.83
N THR A 397 22.31 -9.52 -1.94
CA THR A 397 22.57 -10.55 -0.94
C THR A 397 21.44 -10.71 0.09
N ALA A 398 20.61 -9.69 0.28
CA ALA A 398 19.49 -9.74 1.21
C ALA A 398 18.26 -10.42 0.60
N ASP A 399 18.12 -10.35 -0.72
CA ASP A 399 16.97 -10.82 -1.48
C ASP A 399 17.40 -11.23 -2.90
N PRO A 400 18.15 -12.34 -3.05
CA PRO A 400 18.75 -12.70 -4.33
C PRO A 400 17.72 -13.26 -5.33
N GLY A 401 16.49 -13.53 -4.90
CA GLY A 401 15.50 -14.25 -5.67
C GLY A 401 15.75 -15.78 -5.70
N PRO A 402 15.18 -16.49 -6.68
CA PRO A 402 14.55 -15.98 -7.91
C PRO A 402 13.18 -15.33 -7.65
N HIS A 403 12.89 -14.29 -8.42
CA HIS A 403 11.56 -13.68 -8.43
C HIS A 403 10.94 -13.80 -9.82
N THR A 404 9.66 -14.17 -9.86
CA THR A 404 8.92 -14.39 -11.10
C THR A 404 7.95 -13.23 -11.34
N VAL A 405 7.95 -12.68 -12.55
CA VAL A 405 7.02 -11.63 -12.96
C VAL A 405 6.23 -12.03 -14.21
N ALA A 406 4.97 -11.63 -14.25
CA ALA A 406 4.05 -11.85 -15.36
C ALA A 406 3.70 -10.54 -16.08
N ASP A 407 3.53 -10.61 -17.39
CA ASP A 407 2.99 -9.51 -18.17
C ASP A 407 1.45 -9.50 -18.11
N LEU A 408 0.85 -8.44 -17.55
CA LEU A 408 -0.61 -8.19 -17.59
C LEU A 408 -0.99 -7.04 -18.52
N GLY A 409 -0.06 -6.57 -19.37
CA GLY A 409 -0.27 -5.46 -20.29
C GLY A 409 0.00 -4.07 -19.70
N GLU A 410 0.49 -3.97 -18.47
CA GLU A 410 0.85 -2.70 -17.83
C GLU A 410 2.36 -2.41 -17.88
N LEU A 411 2.79 -1.17 -17.65
CA LEU A 411 4.22 -0.80 -17.78
C LEU A 411 5.13 -1.56 -16.80
N THR A 412 4.64 -1.80 -15.57
CA THR A 412 5.31 -2.65 -14.58
C THR A 412 4.74 -4.06 -14.65
N PRO A 413 5.58 -5.10 -14.83
CA PRO A 413 5.10 -6.46 -14.75
C PRO A 413 4.72 -6.81 -13.30
N VAL A 414 3.88 -7.82 -13.14
CA VAL A 414 3.32 -8.21 -11.85
C VAL A 414 4.18 -9.26 -11.18
N LEU A 415 4.58 -9.02 -9.94
CA LEU A 415 5.34 -9.99 -9.15
C LEU A 415 4.42 -11.13 -8.69
N LEU A 416 4.78 -12.36 -9.05
CA LEU A 416 4.12 -13.57 -8.62
C LEU A 416 4.78 -14.07 -7.34
N THR A 417 3.95 -14.37 -6.34
CA THR A 417 4.40 -14.81 -5.01
C THR A 417 3.57 -15.99 -4.53
N SER A 418 4.03 -16.66 -3.49
CA SER A 418 3.27 -17.72 -2.83
C SER A 418 3.09 -17.45 -1.34
N GLY A 419 2.06 -18.06 -0.76
CA GLY A 419 1.76 -18.01 0.66
C GLY A 419 0.52 -17.20 1.00
N GLY A 420 -0.19 -17.66 2.04
CA GLY A 420 -1.39 -17.00 2.54
C GLY A 420 -1.08 -15.75 3.39
N PRO A 421 -2.11 -14.98 3.75
CA PRO A 421 -1.95 -13.81 4.62
C PRO A 421 -1.20 -14.15 5.92
N GLY A 422 -0.13 -13.41 6.20
CA GLY A 422 0.70 -13.61 7.40
C GLY A 422 1.83 -14.65 7.24
N ALA A 423 1.86 -15.40 6.13
CA ALA A 423 3.07 -16.10 5.72
C ALA A 423 4.05 -15.09 5.09
N GLY A 424 5.35 -15.28 5.31
CA GLY A 424 6.37 -14.55 4.53
C GLY A 424 6.15 -14.82 3.04
N ALA A 425 6.34 -13.80 2.19
CA ALA A 425 6.27 -13.98 0.75
C ALA A 425 7.26 -15.09 0.36
N GLY A 426 6.73 -16.23 -0.08
CA GLY A 426 7.56 -17.27 -0.66
C GLY A 426 7.92 -16.84 -2.07
N ASP A 427 9.20 -16.56 -2.30
CA ASP A 427 9.76 -16.45 -3.64
C ASP A 427 9.52 -17.77 -4.39
N VAL A 428 9.21 -17.71 -5.68
CA VAL A 428 8.83 -18.89 -6.45
C VAL A 428 10.07 -19.51 -7.10
N PRO A 429 10.62 -20.56 -6.47
CA PRO A 429 11.23 -21.66 -7.22
C PRO A 429 10.82 -23.08 -6.76
N ASP A 430 9.97 -23.23 -5.75
CA ASP A 430 9.57 -24.58 -5.30
C ASP A 430 8.63 -25.25 -6.32
N GLU A 431 8.92 -26.50 -6.68
CA GLU A 431 8.13 -27.31 -7.64
C GLU A 431 6.65 -27.34 -7.23
N ARG A 432 6.40 -27.51 -5.93
CA ARG A 432 5.05 -27.54 -5.36
C ARG A 432 4.28 -26.23 -5.55
N VAL A 433 4.98 -25.10 -5.57
CA VAL A 433 4.37 -23.79 -5.83
C VAL A 433 4.05 -23.64 -7.31
N ARG A 434 4.91 -24.18 -8.19
CA ARG A 434 4.67 -24.23 -9.65
C ARG A 434 3.45 -25.09 -9.99
N GLU A 435 3.27 -26.23 -9.34
CA GLU A 435 2.07 -27.07 -9.48
C GLU A 435 0.77 -26.32 -9.16
N VAL A 436 0.78 -25.40 -8.18
CA VAL A 436 -0.39 -24.58 -7.82
C VAL A 436 -0.62 -23.45 -8.84
N TRP A 437 0.47 -22.87 -9.35
CA TRP A 437 0.41 -21.79 -10.34
C TRP A 437 -0.06 -22.25 -11.71
N ALA A 438 0.35 -23.44 -12.18
CA ALA A 438 0.07 -23.91 -13.53
C ALA A 438 -1.42 -23.89 -13.92
N PRO A 439 -2.35 -24.43 -13.11
CA PRO A 439 -3.79 -24.31 -13.38
C PRO A 439 -4.33 -22.89 -13.20
N THR A 440 -3.66 -22.06 -12.38
CA THR A 440 -4.07 -20.69 -12.05
C THR A 440 -3.68 -19.70 -13.16
N ALA A 441 -2.65 -19.99 -13.96
CA ALA A 441 -2.02 -19.07 -14.92
C ALA A 441 -3.04 -18.34 -15.80
N CYS A 442 -4.00 -19.07 -16.37
CA CYS A 442 -4.99 -18.50 -17.30
C CYS A 442 -5.97 -17.53 -16.66
N HIS A 443 -6.12 -17.56 -15.34
CA HIS A 443 -6.98 -16.63 -14.64
C HIS A 443 -6.31 -15.27 -14.42
N LEU A 444 -4.98 -15.16 -14.64
CA LEU A 444 -4.26 -13.90 -14.47
C LEU A 444 -4.71 -12.81 -15.45
N SER A 445 -5.12 -13.17 -16.66
CA SER A 445 -5.64 -12.20 -17.66
C SER A 445 -6.86 -11.44 -17.15
N THR A 446 -7.66 -12.04 -16.25
CA THR A 446 -8.83 -11.37 -15.62
C THR A 446 -8.45 -10.19 -14.71
N LEU A 447 -7.16 -10.09 -14.36
CA LEU A 447 -6.61 -9.04 -13.50
C LEU A 447 -6.00 -7.87 -14.30
N ALA A 448 -5.93 -7.98 -15.63
CA ALA A 448 -5.33 -6.97 -16.49
C ALA A 448 -5.97 -5.57 -16.31
N GLY A 449 -5.16 -4.52 -16.50
CA GLY A 449 -5.59 -3.11 -16.44
C GLY A 449 -6.10 -2.63 -15.07
N SER A 450 -5.83 -3.37 -13.99
CA SER A 450 -6.32 -3.07 -12.64
C SER A 450 -5.27 -2.42 -11.72
N GLY A 451 -4.06 -2.16 -12.21
CA GLY A 451 -2.96 -1.61 -11.42
C GLY A 451 -2.41 -2.61 -10.41
N VAL A 452 -2.37 -3.89 -10.78
CA VAL A 452 -1.88 -4.98 -9.93
C VAL A 452 -0.36 -4.88 -9.84
N ARG A 453 0.19 -5.02 -8.62
CA ARG A 453 1.64 -5.04 -8.39
C ARG A 453 2.13 -6.43 -8.00
N THR A 454 1.33 -7.16 -7.23
CA THR A 454 1.68 -8.48 -6.72
C THR A 454 0.46 -9.40 -6.82
N VAL A 455 0.68 -10.65 -7.21
CA VAL A 455 -0.32 -11.72 -7.11
C VAL A 455 0.26 -12.84 -6.28
N ALA A 456 -0.44 -13.20 -5.21
CA ALA A 456 -0.09 -14.31 -4.33
C ALA A 456 -1.05 -15.48 -4.56
N VAL A 457 -0.53 -16.70 -4.56
CA VAL A 457 -1.34 -17.92 -4.60
C VAL A 457 -1.03 -18.85 -3.43
N TRP A 458 -2.05 -19.51 -2.89
CA TRP A 458 -1.88 -20.57 -1.91
C TRP A 458 -3.05 -21.57 -1.91
N GLU A 459 -2.72 -22.85 -1.74
CA GLU A 459 -3.70 -23.90 -1.41
C GLU A 459 -4.11 -23.75 0.05
N PHE A 460 -5.39 -23.51 0.33
CA PHE A 460 -5.90 -23.35 1.70
C PHE A 460 -6.70 -24.57 2.19
N ALA A 461 -7.14 -25.44 1.30
CA ALA A 461 -7.78 -26.69 1.66
C ALA A 461 -7.54 -27.78 0.60
N ARG A 462 -7.53 -29.02 1.05
CA ARG A 462 -7.52 -30.21 0.20
C ARG A 462 -8.70 -31.09 0.57
N GLN A 463 -9.39 -31.61 -0.44
CA GLN A 463 -10.58 -32.43 -0.25
C GLN A 463 -10.44 -33.75 -1.02
N GLU A 464 -10.71 -34.87 -0.36
CA GLU A 464 -10.88 -36.17 -1.03
C GLU A 464 -12.22 -36.20 -1.75
N LEU A 465 -12.20 -36.57 -3.03
CA LEU A 465 -13.40 -36.69 -3.85
C LEU A 465 -14.06 -38.07 -3.70
N PRO A 466 -15.40 -38.16 -3.72
CA PRO A 466 -16.11 -39.43 -3.76
C PRO A 466 -15.74 -40.26 -5.00
N GLY A 467 -15.77 -41.59 -4.89
CA GLY A 467 -15.63 -42.52 -6.02
C GLY A 467 -14.26 -43.19 -6.10
N ASP A 468 -13.16 -42.45 -5.86
CA ASP A 468 -11.81 -42.97 -6.17
C ASP A 468 -10.72 -42.56 -5.14
N GLY A 469 -11.05 -41.77 -4.10
CA GLY A 469 -10.07 -41.26 -3.13
C GLY A 469 -9.07 -40.23 -3.69
N ARG A 470 -9.29 -39.71 -4.90
CA ARG A 470 -8.46 -38.66 -5.51
C ARG A 470 -8.68 -37.33 -4.79
N SER A 471 -7.60 -36.56 -4.59
CA SER A 471 -7.66 -35.28 -3.90
C SER A 471 -7.80 -34.09 -4.86
N ALA A 472 -8.73 -33.18 -4.59
CA ALA A 472 -8.82 -31.87 -5.20
C ALA A 472 -8.25 -30.79 -4.26
N GLY A 473 -7.68 -29.74 -4.86
CA GLY A 473 -7.17 -28.57 -4.14
C GLY A 473 -8.13 -27.40 -4.19
N TRP A 474 -8.19 -26.63 -3.11
CA TRP A 474 -8.84 -25.32 -3.08
C TRP A 474 -7.76 -24.25 -2.95
N VAL A 475 -7.70 -23.39 -3.96
CA VAL A 475 -6.64 -22.40 -4.12
C VAL A 475 -7.22 -21.00 -4.03
N CYS A 476 -6.54 -20.14 -3.30
CA CYS A 476 -6.87 -18.73 -3.24
C CYS A 476 -5.80 -17.92 -3.96
N THR A 477 -6.24 -17.05 -4.86
CA THR A 477 -5.40 -16.08 -5.57
C THR A 477 -5.75 -14.69 -5.06
N ARG A 478 -4.75 -13.95 -4.59
CA ARG A 478 -4.92 -12.57 -4.13
C ARG A 478 -4.07 -11.64 -4.98
N ALA A 479 -4.70 -10.68 -5.62
CA ALA A 479 -4.03 -9.63 -6.37
C ALA A 479 -4.05 -8.34 -5.54
N ASP A 480 -2.88 -7.89 -5.08
CA ASP A 480 -2.77 -6.57 -4.47
C ASP A 480 -2.39 -5.55 -5.54
N THR A 481 -3.09 -4.42 -5.52
CA THR A 481 -2.81 -3.33 -6.43
C THR A 481 -1.82 -2.36 -5.80
N TRP A 482 -1.31 -1.44 -6.61
CA TRP A 482 -0.60 -0.29 -6.10
C TRP A 482 -1.49 0.50 -5.11
N ARG A 483 -2.83 0.42 -5.18
CA ARG A 483 -3.74 1.14 -4.27
C ARG A 483 -3.90 0.36 -2.97
N THR A 484 -3.82 1.05 -1.83
CA THR A 484 -3.95 0.46 -0.50
C THR A 484 -5.28 -0.28 -0.27
N ALA A 485 -6.38 0.16 -0.89
CA ALA A 485 -7.72 -0.42 -0.74
C ALA A 485 -8.18 -1.29 -1.94
N GLY A 486 -7.27 -1.68 -2.83
CA GLY A 486 -7.63 -2.26 -4.14
C GLY A 486 -7.33 -3.75 -4.31
N SER A 487 -7.27 -4.56 -3.24
CA SER A 487 -7.00 -6.00 -3.38
C SER A 487 -8.19 -6.75 -3.98
N ARG A 488 -7.93 -7.69 -4.89
CA ARG A 488 -8.91 -8.66 -5.42
C ARG A 488 -8.56 -10.06 -4.95
N THR A 489 -9.58 -10.88 -4.73
CA THR A 489 -9.40 -12.28 -4.32
C THR A 489 -10.29 -13.16 -5.16
N LEU A 490 -9.71 -14.27 -5.65
CA LEU A 490 -10.38 -15.32 -6.38
C LEU A 490 -10.14 -16.64 -5.67
N VAL A 491 -11.17 -17.47 -5.59
CA VAL A 491 -11.07 -18.86 -5.10
C VAL A 491 -11.29 -19.79 -6.28
N GLN A 492 -10.43 -20.80 -6.40
CA GLN A 492 -10.47 -21.80 -7.45
C GLN A 492 -10.54 -23.20 -6.84
N PHE A 493 -11.38 -24.03 -7.45
CA PHE A 493 -11.35 -25.47 -7.27
C PHE A 493 -10.42 -26.05 -8.34
N GLN A 494 -9.34 -26.68 -7.90
CA GLN A 494 -8.42 -27.41 -8.77
C GLN A 494 -8.73 -28.90 -8.67
N PRO A 495 -9.34 -29.52 -9.70
CA PRO A 495 -9.61 -30.95 -9.69
C PRO A 495 -8.30 -31.74 -9.62
N PRO A 496 -8.35 -33.02 -9.18
CA PRO A 496 -7.17 -33.88 -9.24
C PRO A 496 -6.61 -33.86 -10.66
N GLY A 497 -5.31 -33.57 -10.78
CA GLY A 497 -4.64 -33.53 -12.07
C GLY A 497 -4.88 -34.82 -12.83
N SER A 498 -5.15 -34.72 -14.13
CA SER A 498 -5.00 -35.84 -15.03
C SER A 498 -3.50 -36.10 -15.17
N THR A 499 -2.91 -36.87 -14.26
CA THR A 499 -1.78 -37.69 -14.65
C THR A 499 -2.33 -38.66 -15.67
N GLU A 500 -2.19 -38.29 -16.94
CA GLU A 500 -2.47 -39.14 -18.06
C GLU A 500 -1.73 -40.45 -17.80
N GLY A 501 -2.49 -41.51 -17.57
CA GLY A 501 -1.94 -42.82 -17.28
C GLY A 501 -1.14 -43.27 -18.48
N ALA A 502 0.19 -43.19 -18.38
CA ALA A 502 1.08 -44.09 -19.09
C ALA A 502 0.87 -45.51 -18.51
N GLY A 503 -0.28 -46.08 -18.82
CA GLY A 503 -0.65 -47.46 -18.55
C GLY A 503 -0.70 -48.21 -19.87
N SER A 504 0.43 -48.87 -20.18
CA SER A 504 0.55 -50.09 -20.98
C SER A 504 -0.75 -50.66 -21.56
N GLY A 505 -0.85 -50.63 -22.89
CA GLY A 505 -1.68 -51.51 -23.71
C GLY A 505 -0.85 -52.10 -24.84
#